data_AF-A0A924RSY4-F1
#
_entry.id   AF-A0A924RSY4-F1
#
_cell.length_a   1.000
_cell.length_b   1.000
_cell.length_c   1.000
_cell.angle_alpha   90.00
_cell.angle_beta   90.00
_cell.angle_gamma   90.00
#
_symmetry.space_group_name_H-M   'P 1'
#
loop_
_entity.id
_entity.type
_entity.pdbx_description
1 polymer ?
#
loop_
_entity_poly.entity_id
_entity_poly.type
_entity_poly.pdbx_seq_one_letter_code
_entity_poly.pdbx_strand_id
1 'polypeptide(L)'
;MVNFNLSINLNFITNSALNTPKKRYAIAVGVNSSTTKLADTTKNLAVIFIDPALLILPTSNFTTYIDNAYKTLGVINTSLNAYTYSWDFGDGTTSTSIAPSKKYTASGTYNVTLTATGITGATSVKTTSITIP
;
A
#
# COMPACT_ATOMS: atom_id res chain seq x y z
N MET A 1 1.34 1.22 -44.70
CA MET A 1 1.24 0.96 -43.25
C MET A 1 -0.23 0.87 -42.89
N VAL A 2 -0.65 -0.19 -42.20
CA VAL A 2 -2.01 -0.30 -41.67
C VAL A 2 -2.01 0.39 -40.31
N ASN A 3 -2.91 1.36 -40.13
CA ASN A 3 -3.10 2.04 -38.86
C ASN A 3 -4.10 1.25 -38.01
N PHE A 4 -3.69 0.84 -36.82
CA PHE A 4 -4.58 0.23 -35.83
C PHE A 4 -5.02 1.32 -34.86
N ASN A 5 -6.34 1.50 -34.72
CA ASN A 5 -6.90 2.37 -33.69
C ASN A 5 -7.27 1.52 -32.47
N LEU A 6 -6.60 1.77 -31.34
CA LEU A 6 -6.98 1.17 -30.07
C LEU A 6 -8.08 2.03 -29.43
N SER A 7 -9.31 1.51 -29.38
CA SER A 7 -10.41 2.19 -28.68
C SER A 7 -10.52 1.64 -27.26
N ILE A 8 -10.20 2.46 -26.26
CA ILE A 8 -10.39 2.13 -24.84
C ILE A 8 -11.79 2.60 -24.44
N ASN A 9 -12.70 1.66 -24.14
CA ASN A 9 -14.02 2.00 -23.63
C ASN A 9 -14.06 1.76 -22.12
N LEU A 10 -14.09 2.84 -21.33
CA LEU A 10 -14.26 2.79 -19.88
C LEU A 10 -15.75 2.70 -19.52
N ASN A 11 -16.33 1.51 -19.66
CA ASN A 11 -17.70 1.27 -19.20
C ASN A 11 -17.70 0.84 -17.72
N PHE A 12 -18.47 1.53 -16.88
CA PHE A 12 -18.78 1.04 -15.54
C PHE A 12 -19.61 -0.25 -15.67
N ILE A 13 -19.04 -1.41 -15.35
CA ILE A 13 -19.84 -2.61 -15.16
C ILE A 13 -20.39 -2.55 -13.73
N THR A 14 -21.53 -1.90 -13.54
CA THR A 14 -22.30 -2.05 -12.29
C THR A 14 -23.09 -3.35 -12.40
N ASN A 15 -22.61 -4.43 -11.77
CA ASN A 15 -23.50 -5.54 -11.49
C ASN A 15 -24.45 -5.09 -10.37
N SER A 16 -25.69 -4.76 -10.75
CA SER A 16 -26.72 -4.14 -9.90
C SER A 16 -27.23 -5.04 -8.77
N ALA A 17 -26.69 -6.25 -8.59
CA ALA A 17 -27.07 -7.17 -7.51
C ALA A 17 -26.10 -7.19 -6.31
N LEU A 18 -24.94 -6.53 -6.38
CA LEU A 18 -23.90 -6.60 -5.33
C LEU A 18 -23.56 -5.21 -4.81
N ASN A 19 -24.53 -4.57 -4.16
CA ASN A 19 -24.40 -3.20 -3.67
C ASN A 19 -23.87 -3.08 -2.23
N THR A 20 -23.07 -4.05 -1.75
CA THR A 20 -21.99 -3.81 -0.77
C THR A 20 -21.17 -5.09 -0.51
N PRO A 21 -19.82 -5.01 -0.37
CA PRO A 21 -18.98 -3.84 -0.57
C PRO A 21 -18.20 -3.93 -1.90
N LYS A 22 -18.20 -2.80 -2.62
CA LYS A 22 -17.15 -2.30 -3.54
C LYS A 22 -17.27 -2.60 -5.06
N LYS A 23 -17.37 -1.48 -5.80
CA LYS A 23 -17.44 -1.36 -7.26
C LYS A 23 -16.18 -1.90 -7.94
N ARG A 24 -16.28 -3.04 -8.62
CA ARG A 24 -15.16 -3.59 -9.41
C ARG A 24 -14.94 -2.73 -10.66
N TYR A 25 -13.69 -2.38 -10.95
CA TYR A 25 -13.32 -1.76 -12.23
C TYR A 25 -12.92 -2.87 -13.20
N ALA A 26 -13.41 -2.79 -14.43
CA ALA A 26 -13.01 -3.64 -15.54
C ALA A 26 -12.52 -2.75 -16.68
N ILE A 27 -11.31 -2.99 -17.16
CA ILE A 27 -10.81 -2.41 -18.40
C ILE A 27 -11.05 -3.45 -19.48
N ALA A 28 -11.84 -3.10 -20.49
CA ALA A 28 -12.03 -3.93 -21.68
C ALA A 28 -11.18 -3.35 -22.82
N VAL A 29 -10.20 -4.10 -23.29
CA VAL A 29 -9.38 -3.73 -24.45
C VAL A 29 -9.87 -4.54 -25.65
N GLY A 30 -10.38 -3.86 -26.68
CA GLY A 30 -10.77 -4.47 -27.95
C GLY A 30 -9.89 -3.97 -29.08
N VAL A 31 -9.43 -4.87 -29.95
CA VAL A 31 -8.75 -4.51 -31.20
C VAL A 31 -9.79 -4.61 -32.31
N ASN A 32 -10.09 -3.50 -32.99
CA ASN A 32 -11.01 -3.50 -34.13
C ASN A 32 -10.20 -3.31 -35.42
N SER A 33 -10.31 -4.24 -36.36
CA SER A 33 -9.81 -4.03 -37.72
C SER A 33 -10.81 -3.18 -38.51
N SER A 34 -10.35 -2.12 -39.18
CA SER A 34 -11.20 -1.22 -39.95
C SER A 34 -11.57 -1.74 -41.35
N THR A 35 -11.10 -2.93 -41.73
CA THR A 35 -11.34 -3.49 -43.06
C THR A 35 -12.26 -4.71 -42.99
N THR A 36 -13.48 -4.50 -43.50
CA THR A 36 -14.48 -5.48 -43.97
C THR A 36 -15.09 -6.44 -42.95
N LYS A 37 -16.32 -6.09 -42.53
CA LYS A 37 -17.54 -6.91 -42.37
C LYS A 37 -17.42 -8.44 -42.51
N LEU A 38 -16.59 -9.08 -41.69
CA LEU A 38 -16.76 -10.47 -41.28
C LEU A 38 -16.99 -10.42 -39.77
N ALA A 39 -17.93 -11.23 -39.28
CA ALA A 39 -18.29 -11.29 -37.88
C ALA A 39 -17.04 -11.61 -37.03
N ASP A 40 -16.41 -10.57 -36.48
CA ASP A 40 -15.26 -10.72 -35.59
C ASP A 40 -15.79 -11.17 -34.23
N THR A 41 -16.01 -12.48 -34.13
CA THR A 41 -16.75 -13.13 -33.05
C THR A 41 -15.84 -13.54 -31.90
N THR A 42 -14.57 -13.09 -31.91
CA THR A 42 -13.61 -13.35 -30.84
C THR A 42 -13.16 -12.04 -30.21
N LYS A 43 -14.07 -11.46 -29.41
CA LYS A 43 -13.70 -10.43 -28.44
C LYS A 43 -12.80 -11.09 -27.38
N ASN A 44 -11.49 -11.14 -27.63
CA ASN A 44 -10.52 -11.48 -26.59
C ASN A 44 -10.44 -10.31 -25.60
N LEU A 45 -11.44 -10.24 -24.72
CA LEU A 45 -11.49 -9.28 -23.64
C LEU A 45 -10.60 -9.79 -22.52
N ALA A 46 -9.44 -9.19 -22.36
CA ALA A 46 -8.74 -9.26 -21.07
C ALA A 46 -9.52 -8.36 -20.11
N VAL A 47 -10.25 -8.97 -19.16
CA VAL A 47 -10.92 -8.25 -18.08
C VAL A 47 -9.99 -8.25 -16.87
N ILE A 48 -9.36 -7.10 -16.58
CA ILE A 48 -8.64 -6.92 -15.32
C ILE A 48 -9.67 -6.57 -14.27
N PHE A 49 -9.92 -7.49 -13.34
CA PHE A 49 -10.72 -7.20 -12.15
C PHE A 49 -9.84 -6.48 -11.13
N ILE A 50 -10.11 -5.18 -10.93
CA ILE A 50 -9.61 -4.48 -9.75
C ILE A 50 -10.68 -4.65 -8.67
N ASP A 51 -10.53 -5.65 -7.81
CA ASP A 51 -11.43 -5.84 -6.68
C ASP A 51 -11.08 -4.82 -5.58
N PRO A 52 -11.95 -3.85 -5.26
CA PRO A 52 -11.62 -2.89 -4.21
C PRO A 52 -11.78 -3.52 -2.81
N ALA A 53 -12.37 -4.72 -2.69
CA ALA A 53 -12.35 -5.52 -1.47
C ALA A 53 -10.96 -6.10 -1.17
N LEU A 54 -10.06 -6.17 -2.16
CA LEU A 54 -8.61 -6.35 -1.94
C LEU A 54 -7.93 -5.03 -1.50
N LEU A 55 -8.63 -4.20 -0.72
CA LEU A 55 -8.03 -3.08 -0.03
C LEU A 55 -7.21 -3.64 1.12
N ILE A 56 -6.00 -4.10 0.80
CA ILE A 56 -4.98 -4.45 1.77
C ILE A 56 -4.55 -3.17 2.49
N LEU A 57 -5.25 -2.86 3.57
CA LEU A 57 -4.88 -1.75 4.44
C LEU A 57 -3.53 -2.07 5.08
N PRO A 58 -2.66 -1.06 5.25
CA PRO A 58 -1.46 -1.25 6.02
C PRO A 58 -1.83 -1.61 7.46
N THR A 59 -1.03 -2.47 8.08
CA THR A 59 -1.07 -2.72 9.52
C THR A 59 0.31 -2.39 10.06
N SER A 60 0.43 -1.28 10.78
CA SER A 60 1.69 -0.88 11.39
C SER A 60 2.02 -1.81 12.55
N ASN A 61 3.20 -2.42 12.52
CA ASN A 61 3.70 -3.22 13.62
C ASN A 61 5.22 -3.18 13.66
N PHE A 62 5.77 -3.36 14.86
CA PHE A 62 7.20 -3.46 15.07
C PHE A 62 7.51 -4.12 16.41
N THR A 63 8.71 -4.69 16.48
CA THR A 63 9.35 -5.17 17.70
C THR A 63 10.65 -4.40 17.94
N THR A 64 11.19 -4.49 19.14
CA THR A 64 12.33 -3.67 19.57
C THR A 64 13.34 -4.47 20.36
N TYR A 65 14.59 -4.07 20.28
CA TYR A 65 15.65 -4.49 21.19
C TYR A 65 16.41 -3.26 21.70
N ILE A 66 16.92 -3.33 22.92
CA ILE A 66 17.67 -2.22 23.53
C ILE A 66 19.10 -2.70 23.80
N ASP A 67 20.06 -1.96 23.27
CA ASP A 67 21.45 -2.05 23.68
C ASP A 67 21.69 -1.06 24.81
N ASN A 68 21.71 -1.58 26.04
CA ASN A 68 21.84 -0.80 27.26
C ASN A 68 23.22 -0.13 27.38
N ALA A 69 24.28 -0.69 26.79
CA ALA A 69 25.62 -0.13 26.88
C ALA A 69 25.73 1.20 26.13
N TYR A 70 24.96 1.34 25.04
CA TYR A 70 25.01 2.51 24.17
C TYR A 70 23.72 3.34 24.14
N LYS A 71 22.69 2.95 24.91
CA LYS A 71 21.36 3.56 24.90
C LYS A 71 20.75 3.60 23.50
N THR A 72 20.94 2.50 22.78
CA THR A 72 20.52 2.37 21.39
C THR A 72 19.29 1.48 21.32
N LEU A 73 18.22 2.00 20.72
CA LEU A 73 17.04 1.25 20.33
C LEU A 73 17.21 0.75 18.91
N GLY A 74 17.22 -0.57 18.75
CA GLY A 74 17.01 -1.18 17.45
C GLY A 74 15.55 -1.52 17.24
N VAL A 75 15.04 -1.23 16.05
CA VAL A 75 13.65 -1.48 15.70
C VAL A 75 13.57 -2.43 14.51
N ILE A 76 12.73 -3.45 14.64
CA ILE A 76 12.41 -4.40 13.57
C ILE A 76 10.97 -4.15 13.16
N ASN A 77 10.81 -3.63 11.95
CA ASN A 77 9.50 -3.38 11.37
C ASN A 77 8.86 -4.70 10.94
N THR A 78 7.67 -4.96 11.44
CA THR A 78 6.86 -6.15 11.15
C THR A 78 5.50 -5.76 10.55
N SER A 79 5.42 -4.55 9.98
CA SER A 79 4.23 -4.03 9.33
C SER A 79 3.87 -4.85 8.10
N LEU A 80 2.57 -4.93 7.82
CA LEU A 80 2.04 -5.60 6.64
C LEU A 80 1.41 -4.58 5.70
N ASN A 81 1.47 -4.85 4.39
CA ASN A 81 0.79 -4.07 3.34
C ASN A 81 1.15 -2.57 3.29
N ALA A 82 2.36 -2.21 3.72
CA ALA A 82 2.86 -0.84 3.72
C ALA A 82 4.02 -0.67 2.73
N TYR A 83 4.11 0.52 2.14
CA TYR A 83 5.13 0.90 1.15
C TYR A 83 6.10 1.93 1.70
N THR A 84 5.63 2.82 2.58
CA THR A 84 6.47 3.83 3.21
C THR A 84 6.27 3.86 4.72
N TYR A 85 7.29 4.34 5.42
CA TYR A 85 7.37 4.33 6.88
C TYR A 85 7.83 5.70 7.38
N SER A 86 7.24 6.15 8.48
CA SER A 86 7.67 7.32 9.21
C SER A 86 7.72 6.98 10.70
N TRP A 87 8.88 7.21 11.29
CA TRP A 87 9.17 6.98 12.70
C TRP A 87 9.28 8.32 13.42
N ASP A 88 8.65 8.40 14.58
CA ASP A 88 8.92 9.39 15.62
C ASP A 88 9.44 8.64 16.84
N PHE A 89 10.63 9.01 17.31
CA PHE A 89 11.27 8.34 18.44
C PHE A 89 10.88 8.94 19.80
N GLY A 90 10.01 9.96 19.84
CA GLY A 90 9.55 10.60 21.07
C GLY A 90 10.58 11.53 21.73
N ASP A 91 11.76 11.68 21.14
CA ASP A 91 12.81 12.63 21.55
C ASP A 91 12.93 13.83 20.58
N GLY A 92 11.95 13.98 19.68
CA GLY A 92 11.94 15.00 18.63
C GLY A 92 12.70 14.62 17.36
N THR A 93 13.33 13.44 17.30
CA THR A 93 13.97 12.94 16.08
C THR A 93 13.09 11.93 15.35
N THR A 94 13.29 11.84 14.03
CA THR A 94 12.47 11.02 13.13
C THR A 94 13.31 10.17 12.17
N SER A 95 12.71 9.16 11.55
CA SER A 95 13.33 8.39 10.45
C SER A 95 12.29 7.93 9.43
N THR A 96 12.74 7.65 8.21
CA THR A 96 11.94 7.01 7.15
C THR A 96 12.50 5.63 6.74
N SER A 97 13.56 5.17 7.41
CA SER A 97 14.14 3.84 7.15
C SER A 97 13.12 2.74 7.49
N ILE A 98 13.16 1.64 6.74
CA ILE A 98 12.31 0.48 7.01
C ILE A 98 12.57 -0.10 8.40
N ALA A 99 13.83 -0.14 8.84
CA ALA A 99 14.27 -0.67 10.13
C ALA A 99 15.39 0.23 10.68
N PRO A 100 15.06 1.33 11.36
CA PRO A 100 16.05 2.24 11.90
C PRO A 100 16.71 1.72 13.18
N SER A 101 17.91 2.22 13.45
CA SER A 101 18.56 2.17 14.76
C SER A 101 18.66 3.60 15.29
N LYS A 102 18.28 3.80 16.55
CA LYS A 102 18.20 5.12 17.19
C LYS A 102 18.97 5.12 18.50
N LYS A 103 19.96 6.02 18.61
CA LYS A 103 20.67 6.29 19.85
C LYS A 103 20.03 7.46 20.61
N TYR A 104 19.75 7.27 21.90
CA TYR A 104 19.25 8.30 22.79
C TYR A 104 20.39 8.92 23.60
N THR A 105 20.31 10.23 23.84
CA THR A 105 21.30 10.99 24.62
C THR A 105 21.07 10.87 26.12
N ALA A 106 19.82 10.71 26.55
CA ALA A 106 19.42 10.60 27.95
C ALA A 106 18.64 9.30 28.19
N SER A 107 18.68 8.84 29.44
CA SER A 107 17.78 7.79 29.91
C SER A 107 16.37 8.36 30.06
N GLY A 108 15.35 7.53 29.86
CA GLY A 108 13.97 7.97 29.97
C GLY A 108 13.00 7.03 29.26
N THR A 109 11.72 7.30 29.42
CA THR A 109 10.65 6.59 28.69
C THR A 109 10.23 7.44 27.50
N TYR A 110 10.30 6.86 26.31
CA TYR A 110 9.98 7.50 25.04
C TYR A 110 8.82 6.78 24.36
N ASN A 111 7.88 7.54 23.80
CA ASN A 111 6.78 7.00 23.01
C ASN A 111 7.20 6.90 21.54
N VAL A 112 7.65 5.71 21.14
CA VAL A 112 8.07 5.46 19.76
C VAL A 112 6.86 5.14 18.91
N THR A 113 6.68 5.91 17.84
CA THR A 113 5.53 5.83 16.95
C THR A 113 5.97 5.49 15.53
N LEU A 114 5.34 4.47 14.95
CA LEU A 114 5.44 4.11 13.54
C LEU A 114 4.15 4.50 12.83
N THR A 115 4.27 5.30 11.78
CA THR A 115 3.22 5.48 10.76
C THR A 115 3.61 4.71 9.50
N ALA A 116 2.81 3.69 9.15
CA ALA A 116 2.99 2.89 7.94
C ALA A 116 1.93 3.27 6.90
N THR A 117 2.35 3.58 5.67
CA THR A 117 1.44 4.04 4.60
C THR A 117 1.37 3.01 3.47
N GLY A 118 0.16 2.61 3.10
CA GLY A 118 -0.12 1.66 2.03
C GLY A 118 -0.13 2.31 0.64
N ILE A 119 -0.25 1.49 -0.41
CA ILE A 119 -0.20 1.93 -1.82
C ILE A 119 -1.28 2.96 -2.20
N THR A 120 -2.42 2.92 -1.50
CA THR A 120 -3.54 3.83 -1.74
C THR A 120 -3.43 5.13 -0.94
N GLY A 121 -2.35 5.32 -0.17
CA GLY A 121 -2.19 6.44 0.76
C GLY A 121 -2.87 6.25 2.11
N ALA A 122 -3.59 5.14 2.32
CA ALA A 122 -4.12 4.78 3.65
C ALA A 122 -2.98 4.61 4.65
N THR A 123 -3.20 4.97 5.91
CA THR A 123 -2.18 4.91 6.97
C THR A 123 -2.61 4.04 8.14
N SER A 124 -1.64 3.42 8.80
CA SER A 124 -1.80 2.73 10.09
C SER A 124 -0.73 3.22 11.05
N VAL A 125 -1.09 3.40 12.32
CA VAL A 125 -0.21 3.97 13.34
C VAL A 125 -0.10 3.03 14.53
N LYS A 126 1.13 2.78 14.98
CA LYS A 126 1.41 2.03 16.22
C LYS A 126 2.36 2.84 17.08
N THR A 127 2.01 3.01 18.35
CA THR A 127 2.86 3.65 19.37
C THR A 127 3.17 2.66 20.49
N THR A 128 4.42 2.62 20.93
CA THR A 128 4.89 1.79 22.06
C THR A 128 5.73 2.66 23.00
N SER A 129 5.46 2.62 24.31
CA SER A 129 6.32 3.25 25.33
C SER A 129 7.53 2.37 25.62
N ILE A 130 8.72 2.93 25.46
CA ILE A 130 9.99 2.22 25.59
C ILE A 130 10.86 2.93 26.61
N THR A 131 11.37 2.18 27.59
CA THR A 131 12.27 2.73 28.61
C THR A 131 13.72 2.47 28.22
N ILE A 132 14.47 3.55 28.02
CA ILE A 132 15.91 3.54 27.80
C ILE A 132 16.60 3.74 29.15
N PRO A 133 17.47 2.80 29.58
CA PRO A 133 18.16 2.86 30.87
C PRO A 133 19.25 3.92 30.94
#